data_AF-A0A5K0XVM8-F1
#
_entry.id   AF-A0A5K0XVM8-F1
#
_cell.length_a   1.000
_cell.length_b   1.000
_cell.length_c   1.000
_cell.angle_alpha   90.00
_cell.angle_beta   90.00
_cell.angle_gamma   90.00
#
_symmetry.space_group_name_H-M   'P 1'
#
loop_
_entity.id
_entity.type
_entity.pdbx_description
1 polymer ?
#
loop_
_entity_poly.entity_id
_entity_poly.type
_entity_poly.pdbx_seq_one_letter_code
_entity_poly.pdbx_strand_id
1 'polypeptide(L)' 'AALQRQGKFREAIKYHSMVLSISKRTGEDSGNTEAYGAIADCYTELGDLERAGRFYDQYISRLEKD' A
#
# COMPACT_ATOMS: atom_id res chain seq x y z
N ALA A 1 -9.84 -10.43 -18.96
CA ALA A 1 -9.52 -9.11 -18.34
C ALA A 1 -9.13 -9.22 -16.86
N ALA A 2 -9.88 -9.92 -16.00
CA ALA A 2 -9.63 -9.98 -14.54
C ALA A 2 -8.26 -10.55 -14.13
N LEU A 3 -7.79 -11.64 -14.76
CA LEU A 3 -6.49 -12.26 -14.42
C LEU A 3 -5.29 -11.35 -14.69
N GLN A 4 -5.32 -10.57 -15.78
CA GLN A 4 -4.29 -9.57 -16.06
C GLN A 4 -4.32 -8.42 -15.03
N ARG A 5 -5.52 -8.05 -14.54
CA ARG A 5 -5.68 -7.04 -13.49
C ARG A 5 -5.09 -7.51 -12.17
N GLN A 6 -5.39 -8.75 -11.76
CA GLN A 6 -4.81 -9.35 -10.56
C GLN A 6 -3.29 -9.45 -10.62
N GLY A 7 -2.73 -9.77 -11.80
CA GLY A 7 -1.28 -9.74 -12.01
C GLY A 7 -0.69 -8.35 -11.78
N LYS A 8 -1.32 -7.32 -12.34
CA LYS A 8 -0.91 -5.92 -12.17
C LYS A 8 -1.00 -5.44 -10.73
N PHE A 9 -2.05 -5.79 -9.99
CA PHE A 9 -2.19 -5.41 -8.58
C PHE A 9 -1.12 -6.03 -7.69
N ARG A 10 -0.79 -7.31 -7.91
CA ARG A 10 0.30 -7.98 -7.18
C ARG A 10 1.65 -7.30 -7.45
N GLU A 11 1.89 -6.89 -8.68
CA GLU A 11 3.10 -6.17 -9.06
C GLU A 11 3.14 -4.76 -8.44
N ALA A 12 2.02 -4.02 -8.47
CA ALA A 12 1.88 -2.72 -7.82
C ALA A 12 2.15 -2.80 -6.30
N ILE A 13 1.58 -3.79 -5.62
CA ILE A 13 1.83 -4.03 -4.19
C ILE A 13 3.33 -4.21 -3.92
N LYS A 14 4.04 -4.96 -4.78
CA LYS A 14 5.48 -5.18 -4.65
C LYS A 14 6.28 -3.88 -4.81
N TYR A 15 5.96 -3.05 -5.81
CA TYR A 15 6.63 -1.77 -6.02
C TYR A 15 6.38 -0.80 -4.85
N HIS A 16 5.13 -0.63 -4.42
CA HIS A 16 4.81 0.23 -3.27
C HIS A 16 5.44 -0.28 -1.97
N SER A 17 5.52 -1.61 -1.76
CA SER A 17 6.22 -2.19 -0.60
C SER A 17 7.73 -1.92 -0.63
N MET A 18 8.34 -1.89 -1.82
CA MET A 18 9.75 -1.49 -1.95
C MET A 18 9.96 -0.03 -1.60
N VAL A 19 9.07 0.87 -2.04
CA VAL A 19 9.10 2.29 -1.65
C VAL A 19 9.05 2.42 -0.14
N LEU A 20 8.08 1.77 0.52
CA LEU A 20 7.98 1.77 1.98
C LEU A 20 9.25 1.24 2.67
N SER A 21 9.87 0.20 2.12
CA SER A 21 11.10 -0.36 2.67
C SER A 21 12.29 0.59 2.54
N ILE A 22 12.42 1.29 1.40
CA ILE A 22 13.48 2.26 1.17
C ILE A 22 13.29 3.45 2.10
N SER A 23 12.09 4.00 2.17
CA SER A 23 11.80 5.16 3.02
C SER A 23 11.99 4.88 4.50
N LYS A 24 11.64 3.67 4.96
CA LYS A 24 11.95 3.23 6.33
C LYS A 24 13.46 3.16 6.60
N ARG A 25 14.28 2.86 5.59
CA ARG A 25 15.75 2.84 5.69
C ARG A 25 16.36 4.23 5.62
N THR A 26 15.78 5.15 4.86
CA THR A 26 16.26 6.53 4.74
C THR A 26 15.77 7.43 5.89
N GLY A 27 14.75 6.99 6.64
CA GLY A 27 14.16 7.77 7.73
C GLY A 27 13.22 8.87 7.24
N GLU A 28 12.92 8.89 5.95
CA GLU A 28 12.07 9.88 5.31
C GLU A 28 10.63 9.34 5.30
N ASP A 29 9.83 9.71 6.30
CA ASP A 29 8.48 9.15 6.47
C ASP A 29 7.41 9.85 5.61
N SER A 30 7.74 11.02 5.05
CA SER A 30 6.80 11.94 4.38
C SER A 30 6.26 11.44 3.03
N GLY A 31 6.98 10.56 2.34
CA GLY A 31 6.54 10.00 1.04
C GLY A 31 5.74 8.69 1.12
N ASN A 32 5.46 8.20 2.33
CA ASN A 32 5.02 6.82 2.53
C ASN A 32 3.51 6.65 2.67
N THR A 33 2.81 7.70 3.10
CA THR A 33 1.38 7.65 3.40
C THR A 33 0.60 7.23 2.15
N GLU A 34 0.84 7.86 1.00
CA GLU A 34 0.18 7.47 -0.27
C GLU A 34 0.45 6.01 -0.68
N ALA A 35 1.64 5.46 -0.38
CA ALA A 35 1.96 4.07 -0.68
C ALA A 35 1.13 3.08 0.16
N TYR A 36 0.77 3.42 1.40
CA TYR A 36 -0.15 2.60 2.21
C TYR A 36 -1.56 2.56 1.61
N GLY A 37 -2.08 3.71 1.17
CA GLY A 37 -3.38 3.80 0.49
C GLY A 37 -3.41 3.00 -0.82
N ALA A 38 -2.38 3.15 -1.67
CA ALA A 38 -2.30 2.42 -2.93
C ALA A 38 -2.20 0.90 -2.76
N ILE A 39 -1.49 0.42 -1.72
CA ILE A 39 -1.44 -1.01 -1.38
C ILE A 39 -2.81 -1.50 -0.90
N ALA A 40 -3.51 -0.71 -0.08
CA ALA A 40 -4.84 -1.06 0.41
C ALA A 40 -5.83 -1.22 -0.76
N ASP A 41 -5.86 -0.27 -1.69
CA ASP A 41 -6.70 -0.33 -2.90
C ASP A 41 -6.40 -1.58 -3.73
N CYS A 42 -5.11 -1.91 -3.92
CA CYS A 42 -4.72 -3.13 -4.64
C CYS A 42 -5.21 -4.40 -3.93
N TYR A 43 -5.19 -4.46 -2.60
CA TYR A 43 -5.73 -5.60 -1.86
C TYR A 43 -7.26 -5.67 -1.92
N THR A 44 -7.94 -4.53 -1.91
CA THR A 44 -9.40 -4.45 -2.14
C THR A 44 -9.77 -5.04 -3.50
N GLU A 45 -9.05 -4.67 -4.55
CA GLU A 45 -9.27 -5.20 -5.91
C GLU A 45 -8.91 -6.68 -6.07
N LEU A 46 -8.02 -7.21 -5.21
CA LEU A 46 -7.70 -8.64 -5.12
C LEU A 46 -8.71 -9.42 -4.27
N GLY A 47 -9.63 -8.74 -3.57
CA GLY A 47 -10.60 -9.34 -2.66
C GLY A 47 -10.06 -9.67 -1.26
N ASP A 48 -8.82 -9.28 -0.94
CA ASP A 48 -8.22 -9.46 0.39
C ASP A 48 -8.51 -8.25 1.28
N LEU A 49 -9.76 -8.16 1.70
CA LEU A 49 -10.26 -7.02 2.50
C LEU A 49 -9.60 -6.93 3.88
N GLU A 50 -9.17 -8.06 4.44
CA GLU A 50 -8.51 -8.08 5.75
C GLU A 50 -7.14 -7.40 5.69
N ARG A 51 -6.36 -7.65 4.63
CA ARG A 51 -5.11 -6.91 4.41
C ARG A 51 -5.40 -5.46 4.02
N ALA A 52 -6.36 -5.21 3.15
CA ALA A 52 -6.72 -3.84 2.77
C ALA A 52 -7.04 -2.96 3.98
N GLY A 53 -7.87 -3.46 4.91
CA GLY A 53 -8.22 -2.76 6.15
C GLY A 53 -7.01 -2.39 6.99
N ARG A 54 -6.09 -3.35 7.22
CA ARG A 54 -4.84 -3.06 7.96
C ARG A 54 -3.98 -1.97 7.31
N PHE A 55 -3.90 -1.96 5.98
CA PHE A 55 -3.15 -0.93 5.27
C PHE A 55 -3.86 0.44 5.32
N TYR A 56 -5.20 0.48 5.28
CA TYR A 56 -5.96 1.70 5.52
C TYR A 56 -5.81 2.23 6.95
N ASP A 57 -5.80 1.36 7.97
CA ASP A 57 -5.58 1.78 9.36
C ASP A 57 -4.20 2.43 9.52
N GLN A 58 -3.16 1.87 8.89
CA GLN A 58 -1.82 2.46 8.88
C GLN A 58 -1.75 3.76 8.09
N TYR A 59 -2.50 3.86 6.98
CA TYR A 59 -2.62 5.08 6.19
C TYR A 59 -3.25 6.21 7.03
N ILE A 60 -4.40 5.94 7.67
CA ILE A 60 -5.12 6.90 8.50
C ILE A 60 -4.26 7.31 9.71
N SER A 61 -3.67 6.35 10.41
CA SER A 61 -2.81 6.65 11.57
C SER A 61 -1.60 7.51 11.23
N ARG A 62 -1.13 7.50 9.98
CA ARG A 62 -0.07 8.40 9.52
C ARG A 62 -0.61 9.78 9.13
N LEU A 63 -1.75 9.84 8.44
CA LEU A 63 -2.41 11.11 8.16
C LEU A 63 -2.74 11.91 9.42
N GLU A 64 -3.06 11.23 10.52
CA GLU A 64 -3.31 11.88 11.82
C GLU A 64 -2.04 12.36 12.54
N LYS A 65 -0.86 11.95 12.09
CA LYS A 65 0.43 12.28 12.71
C LYS A 65 1.19 13.42 12.02
N ASP A 66 0.85 13.75 10.78
CA ASP A 66 1.31 14.95 10.06
C ASP A 66 0.54 16.21 10.52
#